data_AF-A0A4P2QAU6-F1
#
_entry.id   AF-A0A4P2QAU6-F1
#
_cell.length_a   1.000
_cell.length_b   1.000
_cell.length_c   1.000
_cell.angle_alpha   90.00
_cell.angle_beta   90.00
_cell.angle_gamma   90.00
#
_symmetry.space_group_name_H-M   'P 1'
#
loop_
_entity.id
_entity.type
_entity.pdbx_description
1 polymer ?
#
loop_
_entity_poly.entity_id
_entity_poly.type
_entity_poly.pdbx_seq_one_letter_code
_entity_poly.pdbx_strand_id
1 'polypeptide(L)'
;MSESRPHFFAWCDESERLDAFAAALSALVIPGDLMSVNMSTSIWCKTPSMDEALAMVRAHFGGWKSAQLFSGVMLRESERVMVFSLACYPEESERRDPLGPLELTAGERRWDFYPYEIPVSRGPRSVEAAVVAACHLVQGDIEDLLLRLCAPDASGRVPTGACTDKEDWIAPIDMCATYNANAAELARDLALSWVSLHEKERVSRIAGTSLEALHARVDAAPRGARLPMKGTSELTRSLSRETVLKALAAPPAALLDALEAAAVPDEAWRAAEPKAQELIELRRQLDDEDAGEVPPAFWVDVTTREHTRFLEEHAPFHVRRLPSGGVLLATHPYRTLWPLWADALSLLGLMS
;
A
#
# COMPACT_ATOMS: atom_id res chain seq x y z
N MET A 1 -19.58 0.18 -5.78
CA MET A 1 -18.51 1.00 -5.21
C MET A 1 -17.85 0.14 -4.15
N SER A 2 -16.53 -0.03 -4.18
CA SER A 2 -15.83 -0.92 -3.23
C SER A 2 -16.02 -0.37 -1.81
N GLU A 3 -16.53 -1.19 -0.89
CA GLU A 3 -16.69 -0.87 0.54
C GLU A 3 -15.36 -1.01 1.32
N SER A 4 -14.29 -1.36 0.61
CA SER A 4 -13.04 -1.83 1.19
C SER A 4 -12.17 -0.69 1.71
N ARG A 5 -11.75 -0.87 2.96
CA ARG A 5 -10.64 -0.19 3.65
C ARG A 5 -9.30 -0.57 2.99
N PRO A 6 -8.17 0.14 3.24
CA PRO A 6 -6.89 -0.31 2.72
C PRO A 6 -6.44 -1.60 3.39
N HIS A 7 -5.97 -2.53 2.57
CA HIS A 7 -5.31 -3.77 2.98
C HIS A 7 -3.82 -3.65 2.67
N PHE A 8 -3.01 -4.01 3.66
CA PHE A 8 -1.56 -4.02 3.57
C PHE A 8 -1.07 -5.44 3.72
N PHE A 9 -0.06 -5.81 2.95
CA PHE A 9 0.49 -7.15 2.91
C PHE A 9 2.00 -7.11 3.04
N ALA A 10 2.56 -8.11 3.72
CA ALA A 10 4.00 -8.29 3.81
C ALA A 10 4.36 -9.75 3.68
N TRP A 11 5.42 -10.02 2.91
CA TRP A 11 5.93 -11.36 2.70
C TRP A 11 7.16 -11.56 3.59
N CYS A 12 7.24 -12.71 4.23
CA CYS A 12 8.40 -13.16 4.99
C CYS A 12 8.46 -14.69 4.98
N ASP A 13 9.64 -15.23 5.23
CA ASP A 13 9.84 -16.66 5.40
C ASP A 13 9.07 -17.20 6.62
N GLU A 14 8.64 -18.46 6.57
CA GLU A 14 7.89 -19.07 7.67
C GLU A 14 8.65 -19.04 9.00
N SER A 15 9.98 -19.20 8.96
CA SER A 15 10.83 -19.14 10.15
C SER A 15 10.89 -17.75 10.79
N GLU A 16 10.72 -16.69 10.00
CA GLU A 16 10.79 -15.29 10.46
C GLU A 16 9.40 -14.72 10.78
N ARG A 17 8.33 -15.43 10.44
CA ARG A 17 6.97 -14.88 10.41
C ARG A 17 6.47 -14.38 11.76
N LEU A 18 6.75 -15.12 12.83
CA LEU A 18 6.36 -14.70 14.19
C LEU A 18 7.18 -13.51 14.69
N ASP A 19 8.45 -13.41 14.30
CA ASP A 19 9.31 -12.29 14.69
C ASP A 19 8.99 -11.03 13.88
N ALA A 20 8.68 -11.18 12.59
CA ALA A 20 8.17 -10.10 11.75
C ALA A 20 6.80 -9.60 12.27
N PHE A 21 5.90 -10.50 12.64
CA PHE A 21 4.62 -10.15 13.28
C PHE A 21 4.83 -9.39 14.59
N ALA A 22 5.74 -9.87 15.46
CA ALA A 22 6.05 -9.22 16.72
C ALA A 22 6.65 -7.81 16.54
N ALA A 23 7.56 -7.65 15.58
CA ALA A 23 8.17 -6.37 15.27
C ALA A 23 7.14 -5.37 14.71
N ALA A 24 6.30 -5.80 13.76
CA ALA A 24 5.23 -4.97 13.22
C ALA A 24 4.24 -4.56 14.31
N LEU A 25 3.85 -5.50 15.17
CA LEU A 25 2.97 -5.24 16.29
C LEU A 25 3.53 -4.19 17.25
N SER A 26 4.82 -4.28 17.59
CA SER A 26 5.51 -3.31 18.42
C SER A 26 5.61 -1.91 17.78
N ALA A 27 5.61 -1.83 16.45
CA ALA A 27 5.62 -0.55 15.73
C ALA A 27 4.22 0.08 15.58
N LEU A 28 3.17 -0.73 15.60
CA LEU A 28 1.79 -0.33 15.34
C LEU A 28 1.00 0.00 16.62
N VAL A 29 1.10 -0.82 17.66
CA VAL A 29 0.26 -0.70 18.86
C VAL A 29 0.58 0.57 19.65
N ILE A 30 -0.46 1.30 20.05
CA ILE A 30 -0.31 2.40 21.01
C ILE A 30 0.15 1.83 22.36
N PRO A 31 1.25 2.32 22.95
CA PRO A 31 1.76 1.78 24.22
C PRO A 31 0.69 1.75 25.32
N GLY A 32 0.45 0.56 25.88
CA GLY A 32 -0.52 0.33 26.96
C GLY A 32 -1.97 0.15 26.50
N ASP A 33 -2.25 0.22 25.20
CA ASP A 33 -3.58 -0.03 24.66
C ASP A 33 -3.98 -1.52 24.78
N LEU A 34 -5.30 -1.78 24.83
CA LEU A 34 -5.83 -3.11 24.98
C LEU A 34 -5.75 -3.87 23.64
N MET A 35 -4.99 -4.96 23.62
CA MET A 35 -4.95 -5.86 22.46
C MET A 35 -5.94 -7.00 22.62
N SER A 36 -6.64 -7.33 21.54
CA SER A 36 -7.50 -8.51 21.46
C SER A 36 -6.86 -9.52 20.50
N VAL A 37 -6.39 -10.65 21.02
CA VAL A 37 -5.82 -11.74 20.22
C VAL A 37 -6.89 -12.78 19.95
N ASN A 38 -7.02 -13.22 18.69
CA ASN A 38 -7.92 -14.26 18.24
C ASN A 38 -7.18 -15.22 17.31
N MET A 39 -7.20 -16.51 17.64
CA MET A 39 -6.63 -17.57 16.79
C MET A 39 -7.66 -18.64 16.42
N SER A 40 -8.73 -18.75 17.21
CA SER A 40 -9.88 -19.62 16.94
C SER A 40 -11.05 -19.24 17.86
N THR A 41 -12.21 -19.87 17.66
CA THR A 41 -13.39 -19.67 18.52
C THR A 41 -13.15 -19.99 20.00
N SER A 42 -12.12 -20.79 20.32
CA SER A 42 -11.78 -21.19 21.69
C SER A 42 -10.44 -20.63 22.18
N ILE A 43 -9.65 -19.97 21.31
CA ILE A 43 -8.34 -19.41 21.64
C ILE A 43 -8.39 -17.92 21.37
N TRP A 44 -8.73 -17.17 22.42
CA TRP A 44 -8.76 -15.71 22.40
C TRP A 44 -8.35 -15.14 23.76
N CYS A 45 -7.77 -13.93 23.75
CA CYS A 45 -7.53 -13.16 24.97
C CYS A 45 -7.65 -11.67 24.72
N LYS A 46 -7.81 -10.91 25.81
CA LYS A 46 -7.63 -9.46 25.83
C LYS A 46 -6.60 -9.11 26.88
N THR A 47 -5.57 -8.39 26.48
CA THR A 47 -4.48 -8.01 27.40
C THR A 47 -3.84 -6.70 26.95
N PRO A 48 -3.43 -5.81 27.88
CA PRO A 48 -2.57 -4.67 27.57
C PRO A 48 -1.08 -5.07 27.47
N SER A 49 -0.73 -6.33 27.77
CA SER A 49 0.65 -6.81 27.78
C SER A 49 1.04 -7.41 26.43
N MET A 50 2.02 -6.79 25.78
CA MET A 50 2.59 -7.27 24.51
C MET A 50 3.20 -8.67 24.68
N ASP A 51 3.89 -8.90 25.79
CA ASP A 51 4.55 -10.18 26.07
C ASP A 51 3.53 -11.31 26.25
N GLU A 52 2.40 -11.05 26.93
CA GLU A 52 1.32 -12.03 27.08
C GLU A 52 0.65 -12.35 25.74
N ALA A 53 0.38 -11.33 24.92
CA ALA A 53 -0.18 -11.50 23.59
C ALA A 53 0.75 -12.36 22.71
N LEU A 54 2.03 -12.03 22.65
CA LEU A 54 3.02 -12.77 21.87
C LEU A 54 3.29 -14.17 22.41
N ALA A 55 3.27 -14.38 23.73
CA ALA A 55 3.37 -15.70 24.33
C ALA A 55 2.21 -16.61 23.91
N MET A 56 0.98 -16.08 23.89
CA MET A 56 -0.20 -16.80 23.41
C MET A 56 -0.06 -17.18 21.93
N VAL A 57 0.34 -16.23 21.08
CA VAL A 57 0.56 -16.48 19.65
C VAL A 57 1.61 -17.57 19.47
N ARG A 58 2.78 -17.46 20.11
CA ARG A 58 3.85 -18.45 20.01
C ARG A 58 3.44 -19.85 20.49
N ALA A 59 2.57 -19.95 21.49
CA ALA A 59 2.12 -21.23 22.03
C ALA A 59 1.13 -21.98 21.13
N HIS A 60 0.42 -21.27 20.24
CA HIS A 60 -0.69 -21.83 19.48
C HIS A 60 -0.56 -21.67 17.96
N PHE A 61 0.34 -20.82 17.47
CA PHE A 61 0.55 -20.58 16.06
C PHE A 61 1.13 -21.81 15.36
N GLY A 62 0.61 -22.11 14.17
CA GLY A 62 1.08 -23.21 13.34
C GLY A 62 -0.04 -24.08 12.80
N GLY A 63 0.28 -24.83 11.75
CA GLY A 63 -0.69 -25.59 10.97
C GLY A 63 -1.83 -24.70 10.47
N TRP A 64 -3.06 -24.97 10.92
CA TRP A 64 -4.26 -24.24 10.53
C TRP A 64 -4.59 -23.02 11.40
N LYS A 65 -3.79 -22.73 12.42
CA LYS A 65 -4.08 -21.67 13.39
C LYS A 65 -3.33 -20.39 13.02
N SER A 66 -4.02 -19.49 12.34
CA SER A 66 -3.57 -18.10 12.16
C SER A 66 -3.72 -17.30 13.46
N ALA A 67 -2.97 -16.22 13.56
CA ALA A 67 -3.14 -15.24 14.62
C ALA A 67 -3.73 -13.97 14.03
N GLN A 68 -4.77 -13.43 14.65
CA GLN A 68 -5.34 -12.13 14.36
C GLN A 68 -5.31 -11.30 15.64
N LEU A 69 -4.87 -10.05 15.54
CA LEU A 69 -4.77 -9.14 16.67
C LEU A 69 -5.42 -7.81 16.32
N PHE A 70 -6.26 -7.33 17.22
CA PHE A 70 -6.93 -6.02 17.12
C PHE A 70 -6.45 -5.07 18.22
N SER A 71 -6.10 -3.84 17.87
CA SER A 71 -5.71 -2.78 18.81
C SER A 71 -5.82 -1.41 18.13
N GLY A 72 -5.64 -0.33 18.88
CA GLY A 72 -5.48 1.02 18.39
C GLY A 72 -4.08 1.27 17.82
N VAL A 73 -4.03 2.01 16.72
CA VAL A 73 -2.81 2.58 16.13
C VAL A 73 -2.98 4.09 16.02
N MET A 74 -1.91 4.81 16.35
CA MET A 74 -1.79 6.24 16.05
C MET A 74 -1.30 6.41 14.61
N LEU A 75 -2.10 7.07 13.78
CA LEU A 75 -1.72 7.57 12.47
C LEU A 75 -0.84 8.81 12.67
N ARG A 76 0.41 8.77 12.19
CA ARG A 76 1.39 9.81 12.52
C ARG A 76 1.15 11.11 11.78
N GLU A 77 0.67 11.04 10.55
CA GLU A 77 0.53 12.23 9.69
C GLU A 77 -0.80 12.91 9.94
N SER A 78 -1.87 12.14 10.19
CA SER A 78 -3.17 12.71 10.55
C SER A 78 -3.41 12.86 12.06
N GLU A 79 -2.52 12.36 12.92
CA GLU A 79 -2.64 12.36 14.40
C GLU A 79 -3.94 11.72 14.92
N ARG A 80 -4.51 10.78 14.14
CA ARG A 80 -5.76 10.09 14.47
C ARG A 80 -5.49 8.71 15.08
N VAL A 81 -6.30 8.35 16.06
CA VAL A 81 -6.36 6.97 16.56
C VAL A 81 -7.40 6.19 15.76
N MET A 82 -7.03 5.01 15.29
CA MET A 82 -7.96 4.06 14.68
C MET A 82 -7.69 2.64 15.17
N VAL A 83 -8.70 1.78 15.06
CA VAL A 83 -8.52 0.33 15.26
C VAL A 83 -7.88 -0.25 14.01
N PHE A 84 -6.91 -1.15 14.19
CA PHE A 84 -6.38 -2.00 13.13
C PHE A 84 -6.55 -3.47 13.48
N SER A 85 -6.46 -4.32 12.46
CA SER A 85 -6.26 -5.77 12.62
C SER A 85 -4.97 -6.17 11.94
N LEU A 86 -4.07 -6.83 12.66
CA LEU A 86 -2.87 -7.46 12.12
C LEU A 86 -3.04 -8.98 12.20
N ALA A 87 -2.90 -9.64 11.06
CA ALA A 87 -3.00 -11.08 10.92
C ALA A 87 -1.67 -11.68 10.48
N CYS A 88 -1.44 -12.92 10.92
CA CYS A 88 -0.29 -13.74 10.58
C CYS A 88 -0.79 -15.15 10.25
N TYR A 89 -0.42 -15.64 9.08
CA TYR A 89 -0.94 -16.89 8.53
C TYR A 89 0.18 -17.91 8.34
N PRO A 90 0.11 -19.12 8.94
CA PRO A 90 1.09 -20.19 8.69
C PRO A 90 1.09 -20.65 7.23
N GLU A 91 2.15 -21.35 6.77
CA GLU A 91 2.20 -21.80 5.38
C GLU A 91 1.04 -22.74 5.02
N GLU A 92 0.64 -23.61 5.94
CA GLU A 92 -0.47 -24.54 5.70
C GLU A 92 -1.80 -23.79 5.49
N SER A 93 -2.03 -22.69 6.22
CA SER A 93 -3.17 -21.80 6.02
C SER A 93 -3.09 -21.11 4.64
N GLU A 94 -1.94 -20.51 4.33
CA GLU A 94 -1.70 -19.81 3.05
C GLU A 94 -1.84 -20.75 1.83
N ARG A 95 -1.49 -22.03 1.97
CA ARG A 95 -1.71 -23.01 0.90
C ARG A 95 -3.20 -23.16 0.57
N ARG A 96 -4.10 -23.07 1.55
CA ARG A 96 -5.54 -23.18 1.35
C ARG A 96 -6.16 -21.85 0.94
N ASP A 97 -5.90 -20.81 1.71
CA ASP A 97 -6.43 -19.46 1.50
C ASP A 97 -5.28 -18.44 1.54
N PRO A 98 -4.69 -18.14 0.38
CA PRO A 98 -3.47 -17.35 0.28
C PRO A 98 -3.79 -15.86 0.35
N LEU A 99 -3.79 -15.33 1.57
CA LEU A 99 -4.05 -13.94 1.91
C LEU A 99 -2.75 -13.12 1.98
N GLY A 100 -1.62 -13.79 2.26
CA GLY A 100 -0.31 -13.20 2.46
C GLY A 100 0.26 -13.61 3.82
N PRO A 101 1.59 -13.81 3.98
CA PRO A 101 2.19 -14.17 5.27
C PRO A 101 1.78 -13.28 6.44
N LEU A 102 1.74 -11.97 6.20
CA LEU A 102 1.24 -10.95 7.12
C LEU A 102 0.23 -10.07 6.38
N GLU A 103 -0.87 -9.75 7.05
CA GLU A 103 -1.91 -8.85 6.55
C GLU A 103 -2.24 -7.82 7.62
N LEU A 104 -2.33 -6.56 7.25
CA LEU A 104 -2.80 -5.48 8.11
C LEU A 104 -4.01 -4.84 7.44
N THR A 105 -5.08 -4.65 8.22
CA THR A 105 -6.25 -3.87 7.81
C THR A 105 -6.42 -2.69 8.74
N ALA A 106 -6.64 -1.51 8.16
CA ALA A 106 -6.75 -0.25 8.86
C ALA A 106 -8.21 0.23 8.92
N GLY A 107 -8.73 0.47 10.13
CA GLY A 107 -10.11 0.86 10.37
C GLY A 107 -11.07 -0.33 10.41
N GLU A 108 -12.20 -0.20 11.13
CA GLU A 108 -13.31 -1.15 11.03
C GLU A 108 -14.16 -0.86 9.79
N ARG A 109 -14.21 0.42 9.40
CA ARG A 109 -15.01 0.95 8.30
C ARG A 109 -14.12 1.79 7.40
N ARG A 110 -14.52 1.92 6.13
CA ARG A 110 -13.78 2.69 5.12
C ARG A 110 -13.49 4.14 5.55
N TRP A 111 -14.46 4.80 6.17
CA TRP A 111 -14.35 6.20 6.60
C TRP A 111 -13.54 6.39 7.89
N ASP A 112 -13.10 5.31 8.54
CA ASP A 112 -12.16 5.42 9.65
C ASP A 112 -10.78 5.82 9.11
N PHE A 113 -10.43 5.33 7.91
CA PHE A 113 -9.18 5.64 7.24
C PHE A 113 -9.31 6.83 6.29
N TYR A 114 -10.24 6.75 5.32
CA TYR A 114 -10.42 7.79 4.30
C TYR A 114 -11.35 8.90 4.80
N PRO A 115 -10.99 10.18 4.61
CA PRO A 115 -11.89 11.27 4.95
C PRO A 115 -13.17 11.16 4.11
N TYR A 116 -14.32 11.20 4.78
CA TYR A 116 -15.63 11.19 4.12
C TYR A 116 -16.02 12.59 3.65
N GLU A 117 -15.63 13.61 4.41
CA GLU A 117 -15.94 15.01 4.12
C GLU A 117 -14.71 15.91 4.32
N ILE A 118 -14.65 16.96 3.50
CA ILE A 118 -13.65 18.03 3.60
C ILE A 118 -14.38 19.35 3.90
N PRO A 119 -13.89 20.14 4.87
CA PRO A 119 -14.47 21.45 5.13
C PRO A 119 -14.10 22.42 4.01
N VAL A 120 -15.08 23.19 3.54
CA VAL A 120 -14.89 24.25 2.56
C VAL A 120 -15.41 25.58 3.08
N SER A 121 -14.71 26.67 2.74
CA SER A 121 -15.14 28.03 3.04
C SER A 121 -16.29 28.48 2.13
N ARG A 122 -16.91 29.62 2.45
CA ARG A 122 -17.91 30.26 1.58
C ARG A 122 -17.26 30.68 0.26
N GLY A 123 -17.52 29.94 -0.82
CA GLY A 123 -17.01 30.24 -2.15
C GLY A 123 -17.40 29.20 -3.21
N PRO A 124 -16.92 29.35 -4.46
CA PRO A 124 -17.10 28.35 -5.50
C PRO A 124 -16.51 27.02 -5.04
N ARG A 125 -17.31 25.95 -5.16
CA ARG A 125 -16.87 24.59 -4.85
C ARG A 125 -16.05 24.07 -6.03
N SER A 126 -14.91 23.44 -5.75
CA SER A 126 -14.16 22.64 -6.71
C SER A 126 -14.10 21.21 -6.18
N VAL A 127 -14.57 20.27 -7.00
CA VAL A 127 -14.49 18.83 -6.71
C VAL A 127 -13.02 18.43 -6.63
N GLU A 128 -12.23 18.88 -7.59
CA GLU A 128 -10.80 18.59 -7.72
C GLU A 128 -10.02 19.03 -6.47
N ALA A 129 -10.24 20.25 -5.98
CA ALA A 129 -9.56 20.75 -4.78
C ALA A 129 -9.90 19.94 -3.52
N ALA A 130 -11.17 19.55 -3.35
CA ALA A 130 -11.61 18.74 -2.22
C ALA A 130 -10.99 17.34 -2.27
N VAL A 131 -10.92 16.73 -3.47
CA VAL A 131 -10.24 15.45 -3.70
C VAL A 131 -8.76 15.52 -3.35
N VAL A 132 -8.06 16.54 -3.86
CA VAL A 132 -6.62 16.70 -3.64
C VAL A 132 -6.34 16.88 -2.14
N ALA A 133 -7.15 17.68 -1.45
CA ALA A 133 -7.04 17.83 0.01
C ALA A 133 -7.25 16.50 0.74
N ALA A 134 -8.29 15.75 0.38
CA ALA A 134 -8.56 14.43 0.96
C ALA A 134 -7.41 13.43 0.73
N CYS A 135 -6.78 13.46 -0.44
CA CYS A 135 -5.65 12.59 -0.78
C CYS A 135 -4.43 12.88 0.10
N HIS A 136 -4.09 14.17 0.28
CA HIS A 136 -2.96 14.57 1.12
C HIS A 136 -3.11 14.10 2.57
N LEU A 137 -4.34 14.08 3.09
CA LEU A 137 -4.63 13.64 4.47
C LEU A 137 -4.42 12.13 4.70
N VAL A 138 -4.37 11.30 3.65
CA VAL A 138 -4.26 9.83 3.79
C VAL A 138 -2.95 9.28 3.24
N GLN A 139 -2.30 9.97 2.30
CA GLN A 139 -1.13 9.46 1.60
C GLN A 139 0.02 9.14 2.58
N GLY A 140 0.32 10.06 3.48
CA GLY A 140 1.39 9.87 4.47
C GLY A 140 1.09 8.73 5.45
N ASP A 141 -0.17 8.54 5.84
CA ASP A 141 -0.60 7.44 6.71
C ASP A 141 -0.47 6.07 6.04
N ILE A 142 -0.72 5.98 4.73
CA ILE A 142 -0.51 4.74 3.94
C ILE A 142 0.98 4.36 3.94
N GLU A 143 1.86 5.33 3.64
CA GLU A 143 3.30 5.10 3.64
C GLU A 143 3.79 4.67 5.01
N ASP A 144 3.37 5.37 6.06
CA ASP A 144 3.79 5.09 7.43
C ASP A 144 3.33 3.71 7.92
N LEU A 145 2.07 3.31 7.65
CA LEU A 145 1.60 1.97 8.00
C LEU A 145 2.30 0.87 7.22
N LEU A 146 2.50 1.06 5.91
CA LEU A 146 3.22 0.09 5.09
C LEU A 146 4.65 -0.10 5.58
N LEU A 147 5.33 1.00 5.94
CA LEU A 147 6.68 0.95 6.51
C LEU A 147 6.70 0.33 7.92
N ARG A 148 5.71 0.61 8.78
CA ARG A 148 5.62 -0.06 10.09
C ARG A 148 5.33 -1.55 9.98
N LEU A 149 4.66 -1.98 8.91
CA LEU A 149 4.46 -3.40 8.62
C LEU A 149 5.73 -4.07 8.05
N CYS A 150 6.39 -3.43 7.07
CA CYS A 150 7.44 -4.06 6.28
C CYS A 150 8.87 -3.74 6.73
N ALA A 151 9.07 -2.63 7.42
CA ALA A 151 10.36 -2.18 7.94
C ALA A 151 10.22 -1.63 9.38
N PRO A 152 9.58 -2.38 10.32
CA PRO A 152 9.45 -1.92 11.71
C PRO A 152 10.80 -1.76 12.42
N ASP A 153 11.82 -2.48 11.96
CA ASP A 153 13.18 -2.47 12.47
C ASP A 153 14.20 -2.66 11.34
N ALA A 154 15.49 -2.70 11.69
CA ALA A 154 16.59 -2.85 10.72
C ALA A 154 16.87 -4.33 10.33
N SER A 155 15.99 -5.27 10.66
CA SER A 155 16.26 -6.71 10.47
C SER A 155 16.20 -7.17 9.02
N GLY A 156 15.42 -6.49 8.18
CA GLY A 156 15.20 -6.89 6.78
C GLY A 156 14.40 -8.19 6.61
N ARG A 157 13.66 -8.66 7.64
CA ARG A 157 12.86 -9.90 7.59
C ARG A 157 11.77 -9.92 6.52
N VAL A 158 11.25 -8.73 6.18
CA VAL A 158 10.26 -8.55 5.13
C VAL A 158 10.96 -7.93 3.92
N PRO A 159 11.23 -8.70 2.85
CA PRO A 159 11.85 -8.15 1.66
C PRO A 159 10.87 -7.39 0.77
N THR A 160 9.57 -7.71 0.84
CA THR A 160 8.54 -7.07 0.00
C THR A 160 7.18 -6.99 0.70
N GLY A 161 6.45 -5.94 0.38
CA GLY A 161 5.08 -5.72 0.83
C GLY A 161 4.32 -4.82 -0.11
N ALA A 162 3.02 -4.67 0.12
CA ALA A 162 2.15 -3.89 -0.75
C ALA A 162 0.92 -3.34 -0.02
N CYS A 163 0.24 -2.39 -0.64
CA CYS A 163 -1.05 -1.88 -0.21
C CYS A 163 -2.03 -1.79 -1.40
N THR A 164 -3.31 -2.07 -1.15
CA THR A 164 -4.39 -1.88 -2.11
C THR A 164 -5.73 -1.60 -1.42
N ASP A 165 -6.69 -1.09 -2.18
CA ASP A 165 -8.09 -1.04 -1.79
C ASP A 165 -8.82 -2.38 -2.00
N LYS A 166 -8.13 -3.47 -2.41
CA LYS A 166 -8.71 -4.80 -2.57
C LYS A 166 -8.40 -5.69 -1.36
N GLU A 167 -9.25 -6.69 -1.14
CA GLU A 167 -9.03 -7.69 -0.07
C GLU A 167 -7.88 -8.65 -0.40
N ASP A 168 -7.57 -8.85 -1.67
CA ASP A 168 -6.54 -9.81 -2.12
C ASP A 168 -5.18 -9.12 -2.36
N TRP A 169 -4.10 -9.85 -2.06
CA TRP A 169 -2.77 -9.52 -2.56
C TRP A 169 -2.68 -9.75 -4.09
N ILE A 170 -3.01 -8.72 -4.86
CA ILE A 170 -2.94 -8.67 -6.34
C ILE A 170 -1.54 -8.35 -6.88
N ALA A 171 -1.40 -8.30 -8.22
CA ALA A 171 -0.14 -7.99 -8.89
C ALA A 171 0.45 -6.64 -8.41
N PRO A 172 1.76 -6.55 -8.11
CA PRO A 172 2.41 -5.30 -7.68
C PRO A 172 2.10 -4.07 -8.52
N ILE A 173 2.00 -4.19 -9.85
CA ILE A 173 1.63 -3.07 -10.74
C ILE A 173 0.16 -2.64 -10.63
N ASP A 174 -0.71 -3.51 -10.12
CA ASP A 174 -2.13 -3.20 -9.84
C ASP A 174 -2.35 -2.72 -8.39
N MET A 175 -1.31 -2.76 -7.55
CA MET A 175 -1.33 -2.19 -6.20
C MET A 175 -1.31 -0.66 -6.24
N CYS A 176 -1.71 -0.03 -5.14
CA CYS A 176 -1.51 1.41 -4.97
C CYS A 176 -0.18 1.74 -4.29
N ALA A 177 0.41 0.81 -3.54
CA ALA A 177 1.76 0.96 -3.01
C ALA A 177 2.52 -0.38 -2.99
N THR A 178 3.83 -0.31 -3.17
CA THR A 178 4.77 -1.43 -3.00
C THR A 178 5.96 -1.00 -2.17
N TYR A 179 6.47 -1.93 -1.39
CA TYR A 179 7.71 -1.80 -0.64
C TYR A 179 8.69 -2.87 -1.12
N ASN A 180 9.92 -2.46 -1.36
CA ASN A 180 11.04 -3.34 -1.68
C ASN A 180 12.20 -3.01 -0.73
N ALA A 181 12.66 -3.98 0.06
CA ALA A 181 13.73 -3.78 1.03
C ALA A 181 15.08 -3.42 0.39
N ASN A 182 15.25 -3.72 -0.90
CA ASN A 182 16.44 -3.44 -1.67
C ASN A 182 16.08 -2.82 -3.03
N ALA A 183 16.56 -1.61 -3.30
CA ALA A 183 16.38 -0.94 -4.60
C ALA A 183 16.88 -1.76 -5.79
N ALA A 184 17.89 -2.63 -5.60
CA ALA A 184 18.41 -3.49 -6.66
C ALA A 184 17.36 -4.50 -7.17
N GLU A 185 16.36 -4.81 -6.36
CA GLU A 185 15.28 -5.74 -6.71
C GLU A 185 14.03 -5.03 -7.21
N LEU A 186 14.05 -3.72 -7.48
CA LEU A 186 12.84 -2.97 -7.85
C LEU A 186 12.11 -3.54 -9.09
N ALA A 187 12.86 -4.10 -10.05
CA ALA A 187 12.30 -4.78 -11.23
C ALA A 187 11.51 -6.08 -10.89
N ARG A 188 11.62 -6.58 -9.64
CA ARG A 188 10.82 -7.67 -9.09
C ARG A 188 9.34 -7.39 -9.23
N ASP A 189 8.89 -6.15 -9.00
CA ASP A 189 7.47 -5.79 -9.09
C ASP A 189 6.90 -6.11 -10.48
N LEU A 190 7.65 -5.80 -11.54
CA LEU A 190 7.28 -6.12 -12.92
C LEU A 190 7.29 -7.62 -13.19
N ALA A 191 8.34 -8.33 -12.76
CA ALA A 191 8.48 -9.76 -12.99
C ALA A 191 7.43 -10.58 -12.23
N LEU A 192 7.18 -10.23 -10.96
CA LEU A 192 6.19 -10.85 -10.10
C LEU A 192 4.77 -10.60 -10.63
N SER A 193 4.49 -9.36 -11.08
CA SER A 193 3.21 -9.05 -11.75
C SER A 193 3.04 -9.84 -13.04
N TRP A 194 4.07 -9.93 -13.87
CA TRP A 194 4.05 -10.70 -15.11
C TRP A 194 3.72 -12.17 -14.86
N VAL A 195 4.48 -12.81 -13.97
CA VAL A 195 4.30 -14.23 -13.62
C VAL A 195 2.91 -14.46 -13.03
N SER A 196 2.49 -13.64 -12.07
CA SER A 196 1.17 -13.76 -11.44
C SER A 196 0.03 -13.69 -12.46
N LEU A 197 0.05 -12.71 -13.35
CA LEU A 197 -0.99 -12.49 -14.34
C LEU A 197 -0.95 -13.49 -15.50
N HIS A 198 0.25 -13.82 -16.00
CA HIS A 198 0.44 -14.74 -17.12
C HIS A 198 0.15 -16.19 -16.73
N GLU A 199 0.64 -16.62 -15.57
CA GLU A 199 0.49 -17.99 -15.07
C GLU A 199 -0.74 -18.16 -14.18
N LYS A 200 -1.46 -17.06 -13.88
CA LYS A 200 -2.64 -17.00 -12.99
C LYS A 200 -2.32 -17.49 -11.57
N GLU A 201 -1.10 -17.24 -11.13
CA GLU A 201 -0.66 -17.53 -9.77
C GLU A 201 -0.97 -16.35 -8.84
N ARG A 202 -1.30 -16.68 -7.58
CA ARG A 202 -1.56 -15.67 -6.56
C ARG A 202 -0.26 -15.13 -6.00
N VAL A 203 -0.15 -13.80 -5.89
CA VAL A 203 1.09 -13.13 -5.47
C VAL A 203 1.55 -13.58 -4.09
N SER A 204 0.65 -13.74 -3.14
CA SER A 204 0.94 -14.25 -1.79
C SER A 204 1.73 -15.56 -1.77
N ARG A 205 1.59 -16.42 -2.79
CA ARG A 205 2.34 -17.69 -2.91
C ARG A 205 3.72 -17.55 -3.54
N ILE A 206 3.93 -16.52 -4.37
CA ILE A 206 5.15 -16.35 -5.16
C ILE A 206 5.93 -15.10 -4.83
N ALA A 207 5.44 -14.28 -3.91
CA ALA A 207 6.10 -13.08 -3.41
C ALA A 207 7.46 -13.36 -2.74
N GLY A 208 7.78 -14.63 -2.43
CA GLY A 208 9.09 -15.09 -1.96
C GLY A 208 10.06 -15.61 -3.03
N THR A 209 9.61 -15.74 -4.28
CA THR A 209 10.43 -16.32 -5.36
C THR A 209 11.67 -15.47 -5.62
N SER A 210 12.88 -16.02 -5.74
CA SER A 210 14.06 -15.19 -6.02
C SER A 210 13.92 -14.43 -7.36
N LEU A 211 14.64 -13.32 -7.51
CA LEU A 211 14.60 -12.52 -8.73
C LEU A 211 15.07 -13.33 -9.96
N GLU A 212 16.07 -14.20 -9.79
CA GLU A 212 16.57 -15.09 -10.84
C GLU A 212 15.52 -16.11 -11.27
N ALA A 213 14.78 -16.68 -10.31
CA ALA A 213 13.70 -17.62 -10.61
C ALA A 213 12.52 -16.93 -11.30
N LEU A 214 12.15 -15.71 -10.89
CA LEU A 214 11.17 -14.89 -11.60
C LEU A 214 11.64 -14.58 -13.03
N HIS A 215 12.90 -14.18 -13.19
CA HIS A 215 13.50 -13.93 -14.51
C HIS A 215 13.42 -15.17 -15.41
N ALA A 216 13.79 -16.34 -14.91
CA ALA A 216 13.73 -17.59 -15.67
C ALA A 216 12.29 -17.95 -16.12
N ARG A 217 11.29 -17.70 -15.27
CA ARG A 217 9.88 -17.92 -15.62
C ARG A 217 9.39 -16.95 -16.70
N VAL A 218 9.74 -15.67 -16.60
CA VAL A 218 9.46 -14.68 -17.64
C VAL A 218 10.13 -15.09 -18.95
N ASP A 219 11.39 -15.53 -18.91
CA ASP A 219 12.14 -15.96 -20.10
C ASP A 219 11.57 -17.25 -20.71
N ALA A 220 11.02 -18.16 -19.91
CA ALA A 220 10.38 -19.38 -20.41
C ALA A 220 9.06 -19.12 -21.17
N ALA A 221 8.42 -17.96 -20.97
CA ALA A 221 7.18 -17.62 -21.67
C ALA A 221 7.39 -17.46 -23.20
N PRO A 222 6.36 -17.69 -24.04
CA PRO A 222 6.48 -17.51 -25.48
C PRO A 222 6.93 -16.10 -25.87
N ARG A 223 7.81 -15.99 -26.86
CA ARG A 223 8.23 -14.69 -27.42
C ARG A 223 7.02 -13.91 -27.93
N GLY A 224 6.97 -12.61 -27.61
CA GLY A 224 5.86 -11.74 -27.99
C GLY A 224 4.59 -11.94 -27.15
N ALA A 225 4.64 -12.75 -26.07
CA ALA A 225 3.56 -12.79 -25.09
C ALA A 225 3.32 -11.39 -24.49
N ARG A 226 2.04 -11.03 -24.35
CA ARG A 226 1.58 -9.74 -23.83
C ARG A 226 0.48 -9.95 -22.81
N LEU A 227 0.50 -9.14 -21.76
CA LEU A 227 -0.57 -9.07 -20.78
C LEU A 227 -1.37 -7.80 -21.01
N PRO A 228 -2.71 -7.88 -21.04
CA PRO A 228 -3.54 -6.69 -21.08
C PRO A 228 -3.43 -5.94 -19.74
N MET A 229 -3.22 -4.64 -19.82
CA MET A 229 -3.14 -3.76 -18.66
C MET A 229 -4.30 -2.76 -18.68
N LYS A 230 -4.73 -2.33 -17.50
CA LYS A 230 -5.69 -1.23 -17.38
C LYS A 230 -4.95 0.08 -17.63
N GLY A 231 -5.14 0.66 -18.82
CA GLY A 231 -4.50 1.90 -19.23
C GLY A 231 -5.34 2.65 -20.25
N THR A 232 -5.21 3.98 -20.27
CA THR A 232 -5.97 4.87 -21.16
C THR A 232 -5.29 5.04 -22.52
N SER A 233 -3.95 5.02 -22.56
CA SER A 233 -3.12 5.17 -23.77
C SER A 233 -2.74 3.82 -24.41
N GLU A 234 -2.42 3.79 -25.70
CA GLU A 234 -2.01 2.54 -26.36
C GLU A 234 -0.75 1.91 -25.75
N LEU A 235 0.21 2.75 -25.32
CA LEU A 235 1.43 2.32 -24.64
C LEU A 235 1.15 1.69 -23.27
N THR A 236 0.11 2.12 -22.56
CA THR A 236 -0.27 1.59 -21.23
C THR A 236 -1.23 0.41 -21.32
N ARG A 237 -1.62 -0.07 -22.51
CA ARG A 237 -2.60 -1.16 -22.65
C ARG A 237 -2.01 -2.55 -22.55
N SER A 238 -0.68 -2.70 -22.61
CA SER A 238 -0.07 -4.00 -22.43
C SER A 238 1.33 -3.92 -21.85
N LEU A 239 1.63 -4.87 -20.97
CA LEU A 239 3.00 -5.25 -20.62
C LEU A 239 3.41 -6.37 -21.58
N SER A 240 4.68 -6.40 -22.02
CA SER A 240 5.20 -7.48 -22.85
C SER A 240 6.30 -8.24 -22.12
N ARG A 241 6.45 -9.53 -22.45
CA ARG A 241 7.55 -10.37 -21.94
C ARG A 241 8.90 -9.70 -22.16
N GLU A 242 9.13 -9.19 -23.37
CA GLU A 242 10.39 -8.56 -23.75
C GLU A 242 10.65 -7.27 -22.97
N THR A 243 9.61 -6.47 -22.68
CA THR A 243 9.72 -5.29 -21.82
C THR A 243 10.15 -5.68 -20.41
N VAL A 244 9.56 -6.73 -19.82
CA VAL A 244 9.93 -7.20 -18.47
C VAL A 244 11.37 -7.67 -18.44
N LEU A 245 11.81 -8.48 -19.42
CA LEU A 245 13.20 -8.94 -19.50
C LEU A 245 14.20 -7.79 -19.69
N LYS A 246 13.85 -6.79 -20.52
CA LYS A 246 14.66 -5.58 -20.67
C LYS A 246 14.76 -4.79 -19.37
N ALA A 247 13.66 -4.66 -18.63
CA ALA A 247 13.65 -3.99 -17.32
C ALA A 247 14.53 -4.75 -16.31
N LEU A 248 14.42 -6.09 -16.25
CA LEU A 248 15.26 -6.91 -15.38
C LEU A 248 16.76 -6.82 -15.71
N ALA A 249 17.11 -6.54 -16.97
CA ALA A 249 18.49 -6.32 -17.40
C ALA A 249 18.98 -4.87 -17.23
N ALA A 250 18.07 -3.92 -16.97
CA ALA A 250 18.42 -2.51 -16.82
C ALA A 250 19.12 -2.26 -15.47
N PRO A 251 20.05 -1.30 -15.38
CA PRO A 251 20.65 -0.92 -14.12
C PRO A 251 19.57 -0.45 -13.12
N PRO A 252 19.53 -0.97 -11.87
CA PRO A 252 18.49 -0.59 -10.91
C PRO A 252 18.42 0.91 -10.62
N ALA A 253 19.57 1.59 -10.60
CA ALA A 253 19.62 3.04 -10.44
C ALA A 253 18.91 3.78 -11.60
N ALA A 254 19.07 3.31 -12.84
CA ALA A 254 18.42 3.92 -13.99
C ALA A 254 16.90 3.70 -13.98
N LEU A 255 16.44 2.53 -13.53
CA LEU A 255 15.00 2.28 -13.30
C LEU A 255 14.43 3.21 -12.24
N LEU A 256 15.12 3.35 -11.11
CA LEU A 256 14.70 4.21 -10.02
C LEU A 256 14.68 5.69 -10.42
N ASP A 257 15.73 6.18 -11.09
CA ASP A 257 15.78 7.55 -11.61
C ASP A 257 14.64 7.81 -12.61
N ALA A 258 14.29 6.83 -13.45
CA ALA A 258 13.17 6.94 -14.39
C ALA A 258 11.80 6.94 -13.70
N LEU A 259 11.62 6.15 -12.62
CA LEU A 259 10.41 6.19 -11.80
C LEU A 259 10.24 7.54 -11.10
N GLU A 260 11.33 8.09 -10.54
CA GLU A 260 11.31 9.43 -9.94
C GLU A 260 10.98 10.51 -10.96
N ALA A 261 11.53 10.41 -12.17
CA ALA A 261 11.23 11.33 -13.27
C ALA A 261 9.78 11.20 -13.79
N ALA A 262 9.19 10.00 -13.72
CA ALA A 262 7.81 9.75 -14.11
C ALA A 262 6.79 10.18 -13.04
N ALA A 263 7.20 10.33 -11.78
CA ALA A 263 6.33 10.66 -10.65
C ALA A 263 5.90 12.15 -10.58
N VAL A 264 5.93 12.87 -11.71
CA VAL A 264 5.57 14.30 -11.76
C VAL A 264 4.04 14.45 -11.81
N PRO A 265 3.42 15.25 -10.91
CA PRO A 265 1.99 15.49 -10.95
C PRO A 265 1.55 16.17 -12.26
N ASP A 266 0.44 15.70 -12.82
CA ASP A 266 -0.10 16.25 -14.06
C ASP A 266 -0.68 17.67 -13.88
N GLU A 267 -1.11 18.28 -14.99
CA GLU A 267 -1.65 19.64 -14.97
C GLU A 267 -2.97 19.78 -14.20
N ALA A 268 -3.83 18.76 -14.24
CA ALA A 268 -5.11 18.79 -13.53
C ALA A 268 -4.87 18.77 -12.02
N TRP A 269 -3.95 17.92 -11.54
CA TRP A 269 -3.52 17.91 -10.14
C TRP A 269 -2.91 19.25 -9.73
N ARG A 270 -1.93 19.74 -10.50
CA ARG A 270 -1.23 21.01 -10.20
C ARG A 270 -2.16 22.22 -10.17
N ALA A 271 -3.22 22.23 -10.99
CA ALA A 271 -4.20 23.30 -11.00
C ALA A 271 -5.08 23.32 -9.73
N ALA A 272 -5.37 22.16 -9.15
CA ALA A 272 -6.21 22.03 -7.95
C ALA A 272 -5.42 22.22 -6.63
N GLU A 273 -4.11 21.97 -6.66
CA GLU A 273 -3.22 22.00 -5.49
C GLU A 273 -3.30 23.28 -4.63
N PRO A 274 -3.25 24.52 -5.19
CA PRO A 274 -3.29 25.71 -4.35
C PRO A 274 -4.57 25.82 -3.54
N LYS A 275 -5.71 25.46 -4.15
CA LYS A 275 -7.01 25.49 -3.48
C LYS A 275 -7.12 24.37 -2.45
N ALA A 276 -6.56 23.20 -2.72
CA ALA A 276 -6.52 22.10 -1.77
C ALA A 276 -5.75 22.46 -0.49
N GLN A 277 -4.62 23.16 -0.62
CA GLN A 277 -3.84 23.64 0.54
C GLN A 277 -4.64 24.61 1.42
N GLU A 278 -5.48 25.48 0.82
CA GLU A 278 -6.41 26.31 1.60
C GLU A 278 -7.43 25.48 2.39
N LEU A 279 -7.90 24.35 1.85
CA LEU A 279 -8.85 23.46 2.52
C LEU A 279 -8.19 22.68 3.66
N ILE A 280 -6.94 22.24 3.48
CA ILE A 280 -6.16 21.57 4.52
C ILE A 280 -5.91 22.53 5.69
N GLU A 281 -5.51 23.77 5.42
CA GLU A 281 -5.30 24.76 6.49
C GLU A 281 -6.62 25.13 7.19
N LEU A 282 -7.72 25.24 6.46
CA LEU A 282 -9.05 25.44 7.06
C LEU A 282 -9.41 24.27 7.98
N ARG A 283 -9.13 23.03 7.56
CA ARG A 283 -9.35 21.85 8.40
C ARG A 283 -8.53 21.93 9.68
N ARG A 284 -7.25 22.29 9.58
CA ARG A 284 -6.37 22.44 10.76
C ARG A 284 -6.89 23.50 11.73
N GLN A 285 -7.38 24.62 11.24
CA GLN A 285 -7.99 25.67 12.07
C GLN A 285 -9.30 25.25 12.74
N LEU A 286 -10.05 24.33 12.12
CA LEU A 286 -11.28 23.79 12.69
C LEU A 286 -11.01 22.75 13.78
N ASP A 287 -9.90 22.01 13.66
CA ASP A 287 -9.48 20.98 14.60
C ASP A 287 -8.70 21.58 15.80
N ASP A 288 -8.18 22.80 15.68
CA ASP A 288 -7.48 23.52 16.76
C ASP A 288 -8.48 24.18 17.73
N GLU A 289 -8.63 23.60 18.92
CA GLU A 289 -9.54 24.10 19.97
C GLU A 289 -9.10 25.46 20.54
N ASP A 290 -7.83 25.84 20.38
CA ASP A 290 -7.28 27.14 20.81
C ASP A 290 -7.33 28.20 19.68
N ALA A 291 -7.75 27.81 18.47
CA ALA A 291 -7.96 28.76 17.38
C ALA A 291 -9.13 29.68 17.72
N GLY A 292 -8.88 31.00 17.70
CA GLY A 292 -9.85 32.02 18.10
C GLY A 292 -11.14 32.03 17.28
N GLU A 293 -11.33 33.03 16.41
CA GLU A 293 -12.55 33.11 15.59
C GLU A 293 -12.43 32.16 14.39
N VAL A 294 -13.10 31.00 14.48
CA VAL A 294 -13.08 29.96 13.45
C VAL A 294 -13.89 30.39 12.21
N PRO A 295 -13.34 30.27 10.98
CA PRO A 295 -14.06 30.62 9.77
C PRO A 295 -15.31 29.74 9.57
N PRO A 296 -16.42 30.29 9.04
CA PRO A 296 -17.60 29.49 8.73
C PRO A 296 -17.29 28.47 7.63
N ALA A 297 -17.44 27.18 7.94
CA ALA A 297 -17.17 26.07 7.03
C ALA A 297 -18.43 25.23 6.76
N PHE A 298 -18.46 24.59 5.59
CA PHE A 298 -19.44 23.58 5.21
C PHE A 298 -18.72 22.29 4.85
N TRP A 299 -19.30 21.16 5.21
CA TRP A 299 -18.73 19.85 4.90
C TRP A 299 -19.20 19.39 3.52
N VAL A 300 -18.25 18.92 2.71
CA VAL A 300 -18.52 18.40 1.35
C VAL A 300 -18.11 16.94 1.30
N ASP A 301 -19.03 16.09 0.86
CA ASP A 301 -18.81 14.67 0.60
C ASP A 301 -17.79 14.47 -0.53
N VAL A 302 -16.69 13.79 -0.22
CA VAL A 302 -15.59 13.49 -1.15
C VAL A 302 -15.61 12.04 -1.65
N THR A 303 -16.71 11.32 -1.43
CA THR A 303 -16.87 9.91 -1.83
C THR A 303 -17.67 9.73 -3.12
N THR A 304 -18.02 10.82 -3.80
CA THR A 304 -18.80 10.74 -5.04
C THR A 304 -17.99 10.07 -6.17
N ARG A 305 -18.71 9.63 -7.21
CA ARG A 305 -18.11 9.01 -8.39
C ARG A 305 -17.12 9.94 -9.10
N GLU A 306 -17.40 11.24 -9.11
CA GLU A 306 -16.52 12.25 -9.73
C GLU A 306 -15.19 12.36 -8.98
N HIS A 307 -15.25 12.35 -7.64
CA HIS A 307 -14.07 12.35 -6.77
C HIS A 307 -13.20 11.10 -7.00
N THR A 308 -13.84 9.92 -6.99
CA THR A 308 -13.15 8.64 -7.24
C THR A 308 -12.44 8.65 -8.60
N ARG A 309 -13.14 9.10 -9.66
CA ARG A 309 -12.59 9.15 -11.02
C ARG A 309 -11.39 10.10 -11.12
N PHE A 310 -11.45 11.26 -10.47
CA PHE A 310 -10.33 12.19 -10.46
C PHE A 310 -9.09 11.54 -9.82
N LEU A 311 -9.24 10.79 -8.74
CA LEU A 311 -8.12 10.07 -8.11
C LEU A 311 -7.56 8.95 -8.99
N GLU A 312 -8.42 8.15 -9.62
CA GLU A 312 -8.01 7.10 -10.56
C GLU A 312 -7.16 7.66 -11.71
N GLU A 313 -7.48 8.87 -12.19
CA GLU A 313 -6.83 9.50 -13.34
C GLU A 313 -5.61 10.36 -12.95
N HIS A 314 -5.66 11.07 -11.81
CA HIS A 314 -4.75 12.20 -11.52
C HIS A 314 -3.97 12.10 -10.21
N ALA A 315 -4.27 11.14 -9.31
CA ALA A 315 -3.55 11.04 -8.03
C ALA A 315 -2.03 10.88 -8.24
N PRO A 316 -1.18 11.68 -7.59
CA PRO A 316 0.25 11.68 -7.86
C PRO A 316 0.88 10.36 -7.42
N PHE A 317 2.04 10.07 -8.02
CA PHE A 317 2.88 8.98 -7.59
C PHE A 317 3.96 9.50 -6.66
N HIS A 318 4.34 8.68 -5.69
CA HIS A 318 5.41 8.93 -4.74
C HIS A 318 6.44 7.82 -4.90
N VAL A 319 7.69 8.23 -5.13
CA VAL A 319 8.84 7.33 -5.22
C VAL A 319 9.82 7.76 -4.14
N ARG A 320 10.03 6.91 -3.15
CA ARG A 320 10.81 7.24 -1.96
C ARG A 320 11.94 6.25 -1.77
N ARG A 321 13.18 6.76 -1.81
CA ARG A 321 14.37 6.03 -1.37
C ARG A 321 14.39 6.00 0.15
N LEU A 322 14.57 4.82 0.72
CA LEU A 322 14.62 4.62 2.16
C LEU A 322 16.07 4.65 2.66
N PRO A 323 16.32 5.12 3.90
CA PRO A 323 17.67 5.10 4.49
C PRO A 323 18.30 3.71 4.56
N SER A 324 17.49 2.65 4.59
CA SER A 324 17.92 1.25 4.57
C SER A 324 18.47 0.78 3.21
N GLY A 325 18.30 1.57 2.14
CA GLY A 325 18.56 1.15 0.76
C GLY A 325 17.34 0.53 0.06
N GLY A 326 16.21 0.44 0.75
CA GLY A 326 14.92 0.06 0.15
C GLY A 326 14.26 1.18 -0.65
N VAL A 327 13.17 0.85 -1.31
CA VAL A 327 12.34 1.77 -2.09
C VAL A 327 10.88 1.53 -1.77
N LEU A 328 10.12 2.61 -1.65
CA LEU A 328 8.67 2.61 -1.57
C LEU A 328 8.11 3.34 -2.80
N LEU A 329 7.16 2.69 -3.48
CA LEU A 329 6.33 3.30 -4.52
C LEU A 329 4.92 3.43 -3.94
N ALA A 330 4.27 4.56 -4.09
CA ALA A 330 2.90 4.75 -3.61
C ALA A 330 2.08 5.73 -4.45
N THR A 331 0.78 5.61 -4.37
CA THR A 331 -0.22 6.55 -4.86
C THR A 331 -1.52 6.35 -4.07
N HIS A 332 -2.56 7.12 -4.38
CA HIS A 332 -3.86 6.98 -3.75
C HIS A 332 -4.44 5.57 -3.98
N PRO A 333 -5.12 4.94 -3.01
CA PRO A 333 -5.65 3.57 -3.13
C PRO A 333 -6.63 3.26 -4.26
N TYR A 334 -7.17 4.28 -4.95
CA TYR A 334 -7.99 4.07 -6.15
C TYR A 334 -7.17 3.99 -7.44
N ARG A 335 -5.90 4.39 -7.39
CA ARG A 335 -4.99 4.37 -8.53
C ARG A 335 -4.02 3.21 -8.41
N THR A 336 -3.68 2.60 -9.54
CA THR A 336 -2.67 1.54 -9.62
C THR A 336 -1.30 2.11 -9.94
N LEU A 337 -0.23 1.38 -9.62
CA LEU A 337 1.16 1.75 -9.94
C LEU A 337 1.53 1.54 -11.43
N TRP A 338 0.68 0.89 -12.22
CA TRP A 338 0.99 0.60 -13.62
C TRP A 338 1.30 1.83 -14.48
N PRO A 339 0.55 2.95 -14.42
CA PRO A 339 0.88 4.14 -15.20
C PRO A 339 2.29 4.68 -14.89
N LEU A 340 2.69 4.71 -13.60
CA LEU A 340 4.05 5.09 -13.19
C LEU A 340 5.11 4.20 -13.85
N TRP A 341 4.92 2.88 -13.79
CA TRP A 341 5.82 1.93 -14.42
C TRP A 341 5.88 2.09 -15.94
N ALA A 342 4.74 2.24 -16.60
CA ALA A 342 4.67 2.41 -18.05
C ALA A 342 5.40 3.67 -18.52
N ASP A 343 5.23 4.78 -17.80
CA ASP A 343 5.92 6.04 -18.11
C ASP A 343 7.42 5.91 -17.89
N ALA A 344 7.87 5.33 -16.77
CA ALA A 344 9.29 5.07 -16.49
C ALA A 344 9.94 4.17 -17.54
N LEU A 345 9.28 3.09 -17.94
CA LEU A 345 9.75 2.17 -18.97
C LEU A 345 9.81 2.84 -20.36
N SER A 346 8.88 3.76 -20.64
CA SER A 346 8.88 4.55 -21.88
C SER A 346 10.02 5.57 -21.90
N LEU A 347 10.29 6.25 -20.78
CA LEU A 347 11.44 7.17 -20.64
C LEU A 347 12.78 6.48 -20.89
N LEU A 348 12.90 5.21 -20.49
CA LEU A 348 14.08 4.38 -20.73
C LEU A 348 14.12 3.73 -22.13
N GLY A 349 13.09 3.92 -22.96
CA GLY A 349 12.99 3.28 -24.28
C GLY A 349 12.83 1.77 -24.23
N LEU A 350 12.33 1.22 -23.11
CA LEU A 350 12.12 -0.22 -22.92
C LEU A 350 10.73 -0.67 -23.40
N MET A 351 9.78 0.26 -23.45
CA MET A 351 8.46 0.11 -24.08
C MET A 351 8.42 0.86 -25.41
N SER A 352 7.80 0.25 -26.42
CA SER A 352 7.69 0.75 -27.79
C SER A 352 6.35 0.40 -28.40
#